data_AF-A0A940FFK8-F1
#
_entry.id   AF-A0A940FFK8-F1
#
_cell.length_a   1.000
_cell.length_b   1.000
_cell.length_c   1.000
_cell.angle_alpha   90.00
_cell.angle_beta   90.00
_cell.angle_gamma   90.00
#
_symmetry.space_group_name_H-M   'P 1'
#
loop_
_entity.id
_entity.type
_entity.pdbx_description
1 polymer ?
#
loop_
_entity_poly.entity_id
_entity_poly.type
_entity_poly.pdbx_seq_one_letter_code
_entity_poly.pdbx_strand_id
1 'polypeptide(L)'
;MADERFAEHLAHPTGRGGVPVGAHLGIAGGAACGDLIRIGLLLDGELRISAIGFEADGCGAAQAAASAAVTLAEGEHLFDAARIDAQSVADELGGLSAGKFHAADLASDALAVALGHAARAAEPRALNDGRVLVALSGGVDSAVAAHLEQEAGHEVVCVTLELWRSPENDGERSCCSASAVRLARSVAHRAGMPHLTVDLRDEFRAGVVEPYLEGHRRGVTPNPCVACNGHVRIDAMVGLADRLGAATLVTGHYARLDPKSGRLRAAVDPAKDQSYMLAALAPSTVARLRFPLGERTKPEVRAVAEAAGISVAKRPESQDLCFLAGTGKAAFLARHGGLADAPGPIVDTAGTVVGQHDGAHRFTVGQRRGLDLGGGPPRYVLRIDQAAATVVVGEKDDLLTDRIALTRLALHGTADEVRAVRLRYHAPVIACRLDGAELVLDEPFAGAAPGQSACLLGGDGDVVVGTATIVG
;
A
#
# COMPACT_ATOMS: atom_id res chain seq x y z
N MET A 1 -20.66 -39.95 -6.13
CA MET A 1 -20.27 -38.74 -6.87
C MET A 1 -19.20 -37.92 -6.16
N ALA A 2 -19.43 -37.30 -4.97
CA ALA A 2 -18.37 -36.57 -4.26
C ALA A 2 -17.14 -37.44 -3.91
N ASP A 3 -17.39 -38.66 -3.43
CA ASP A 3 -16.33 -39.60 -3.03
C ASP A 3 -15.50 -40.12 -4.22
N GLU A 4 -16.06 -40.10 -5.44
CA GLU A 4 -15.37 -40.60 -6.64
C GLU A 4 -14.40 -39.57 -7.23
N ARG A 5 -14.78 -38.30 -7.32
CA ARG A 5 -13.88 -37.22 -7.79
C ARG A 5 -12.69 -37.03 -6.84
N PHE A 6 -12.95 -37.01 -5.53
CA PHE A 6 -11.90 -36.93 -4.54
C PHE A 6 -10.92 -38.11 -4.63
N ALA A 7 -11.44 -39.34 -4.74
CA ALA A 7 -10.61 -40.53 -4.87
C ALA A 7 -9.76 -40.51 -6.14
N GLU A 8 -10.31 -40.01 -7.26
CA GLU A 8 -9.59 -39.86 -8.53
C GLU A 8 -8.39 -38.90 -8.39
N HIS A 9 -8.60 -37.71 -7.82
CA HIS A 9 -7.49 -36.76 -7.60
C HIS A 9 -6.42 -37.28 -6.64
N LEU A 10 -6.75 -38.24 -5.76
CA LEU A 10 -5.79 -38.84 -4.85
C LEU A 10 -5.03 -40.02 -5.48
N ALA A 11 -5.72 -40.87 -6.26
CA ALA A 11 -5.16 -42.05 -6.89
C ALA A 11 -4.43 -41.74 -8.21
N HIS A 12 -4.96 -40.80 -8.99
CA HIS A 12 -4.49 -40.40 -10.31
C HIS A 12 -4.33 -38.86 -10.42
N PRO A 13 -3.43 -38.26 -9.61
CA PRO A 13 -3.31 -36.81 -9.54
C PRO A 13 -2.73 -36.17 -10.82
N THR A 14 -3.38 -35.12 -11.32
CA THR A 14 -2.89 -34.29 -12.44
C THR A 14 -1.72 -33.42 -12.00
N GLY A 15 -0.58 -33.50 -12.69
CA GLY A 15 0.58 -32.62 -12.47
C GLY A 15 1.42 -32.90 -11.21
N ARG A 16 1.21 -34.03 -10.51
CA ARG A 16 2.00 -34.39 -9.31
C ARG A 16 3.46 -34.70 -9.64
N GLY A 17 4.38 -34.13 -8.84
CA GLY A 17 5.83 -34.37 -8.97
C GLY A 17 6.44 -33.74 -10.23
N GLY A 18 5.68 -32.90 -10.93
CA GLY A 18 6.00 -32.33 -12.23
C GLY A 18 6.03 -30.81 -12.22
N VAL A 19 6.65 -30.18 -11.21
CA VAL A 19 6.91 -28.73 -11.26
C VAL A 19 7.84 -28.46 -12.46
N PRO A 20 7.42 -27.69 -13.47
CA PRO A 20 8.23 -27.47 -14.66
C PRO A 20 9.56 -26.79 -14.32
N VAL A 21 10.62 -27.13 -15.05
CA VAL A 21 11.92 -26.45 -14.90
C VAL A 21 11.75 -24.97 -15.29
N GLY A 22 12.22 -24.06 -14.42
CA GLY A 22 12.06 -22.62 -14.62
C GLY A 22 10.67 -22.07 -14.26
N ALA A 23 9.79 -22.90 -13.68
CA ALA A 23 8.46 -22.48 -13.28
C ALA A 23 8.46 -21.36 -12.22
N HIS A 24 7.44 -20.51 -12.29
CA HIS A 24 7.12 -19.57 -11.23
C HIS A 24 6.43 -20.32 -10.10
N LEU A 25 7.11 -20.40 -8.95
CA LEU A 25 6.68 -21.21 -7.82
C LEU A 25 5.82 -20.40 -6.84
N GLY A 26 4.68 -20.96 -6.45
CA GLY A 26 3.89 -20.51 -5.32
C GLY A 26 3.85 -21.56 -4.23
N ILE A 27 3.96 -21.12 -2.97
CA ILE A 27 4.04 -21.99 -1.81
C ILE A 27 3.03 -21.52 -0.77
N ALA A 28 2.21 -22.44 -0.27
CA ALA A 28 1.28 -22.20 0.84
C ALA A 28 1.32 -23.35 1.83
N GLY A 29 1.45 -23.04 3.12
CA GLY A 29 1.47 -24.03 4.19
C GLY A 29 2.26 -23.57 5.42
N GLY A 30 2.52 -24.51 6.33
CA GLY A 30 3.44 -24.30 7.46
C GLY A 30 2.84 -23.79 8.77
N ALA A 31 1.52 -23.90 8.99
CA ALA A 31 0.91 -23.65 10.31
C ALA A 31 -0.21 -24.64 10.66
N ALA A 32 -0.29 -24.99 11.96
CA ALA A 32 -1.28 -25.85 12.65
C ALA A 32 -1.42 -27.33 12.19
N CYS A 33 -1.53 -27.64 10.90
CA CYS A 33 -1.71 -29.03 10.41
C CYS A 33 -0.42 -29.67 9.86
N GLY A 34 0.57 -28.86 9.50
CA GLY A 34 1.82 -29.33 8.87
C GLY A 34 1.74 -29.53 7.36
N ASP A 35 0.57 -29.32 6.74
CA ASP A 35 0.39 -29.41 5.30
C ASP A 35 1.15 -28.28 4.57
N LEU A 36 1.67 -28.60 3.39
CA LEU A 36 2.43 -27.72 2.53
C LEU A 36 2.16 -28.06 1.06
N ILE A 37 1.72 -27.06 0.28
CA ILE A 37 1.47 -27.19 -1.16
C ILE A 37 2.41 -26.23 -1.90
N ARG A 38 3.03 -26.76 -2.95
CA ARG A 38 3.84 -26.02 -3.92
C ARG A 38 3.22 -26.20 -5.29
N ILE A 39 2.91 -25.11 -5.98
CA ILE A 39 2.44 -25.12 -7.37
C ILE A 39 3.42 -24.32 -8.21
N GLY A 40 3.87 -24.87 -9.32
CA GLY A 40 4.71 -24.16 -10.27
C GLY A 40 4.09 -24.15 -11.66
N LEU A 41 4.13 -22.99 -12.32
CA LEU A 41 3.58 -22.82 -13.66
C LEU A 41 4.48 -22.00 -14.59
N LEU A 42 4.25 -22.15 -15.89
CA LEU A 42 4.86 -21.39 -16.97
C LEU A 42 3.77 -20.74 -17.83
N LEU A 43 3.95 -19.47 -18.17
CA LEU A 43 3.08 -18.76 -19.12
C LEU A 43 3.72 -18.73 -20.51
N ASP A 44 2.90 -18.86 -21.54
CA ASP A 44 3.29 -18.51 -22.92
C ASP A 44 3.20 -17.00 -23.17
N GLY A 45 3.51 -16.58 -24.41
CA GLY A 45 3.47 -15.16 -24.81
C GLY A 45 2.06 -14.52 -24.82
N GLU A 46 1.02 -15.34 -24.75
CA GLU A 46 -0.38 -14.91 -24.67
C GLU A 46 -0.95 -15.05 -23.24
N LEU A 47 -0.08 -15.18 -22.23
CA LEU A 47 -0.44 -15.34 -20.83
C LEU A 47 -1.28 -16.58 -20.55
N ARG A 48 -1.19 -17.64 -21.38
CA ARG A 48 -1.81 -18.93 -21.10
C ARG A 48 -0.86 -19.84 -20.34
N ILE A 49 -1.40 -20.64 -19.43
CA ILE A 49 -0.63 -21.61 -18.66
C ILE A 49 -0.23 -22.75 -19.60
N SER A 50 1.03 -22.71 -20.05
CA SER A 50 1.62 -23.67 -20.99
C SER A 50 2.08 -24.97 -20.31
N ALA A 51 2.42 -24.89 -19.02
CA ALA A 51 2.74 -26.03 -18.18
C ALA A 51 2.46 -25.67 -16.72
N ILE A 52 1.96 -26.63 -15.95
CA ILE A 52 1.70 -26.48 -14.52
C ILE A 52 1.86 -27.84 -13.82
N GLY A 53 2.36 -27.81 -12.59
CA GLY A 53 2.45 -28.99 -11.74
C GLY A 53 2.60 -28.63 -10.27
N PHE A 54 2.59 -29.65 -9.42
CA PHE A 54 2.60 -29.45 -7.97
C PHE A 54 3.42 -30.48 -7.21
N GLU A 55 3.84 -30.08 -6.01
CA GLU A 55 4.31 -30.94 -4.92
C GLU A 55 3.47 -30.65 -3.68
N ALA A 56 3.04 -31.68 -2.97
CA ALA A 56 2.27 -31.52 -1.75
C ALA A 56 2.73 -32.50 -0.67
N ASP A 57 3.08 -31.94 0.49
CA ASP A 57 3.41 -32.66 1.72
C ASP A 57 2.25 -32.50 2.68
N GLY A 58 1.78 -33.59 3.30
CA GLY A 58 0.66 -33.54 4.25
C GLY A 58 -0.47 -34.52 3.95
N CYS A 59 -1.68 -34.17 4.37
CA CYS A 59 -2.83 -35.06 4.30
C CYS A 59 -3.32 -35.33 2.86
N GLY A 60 -4.09 -36.40 2.66
CA GLY A 60 -4.66 -36.74 1.36
C GLY A 60 -5.57 -35.65 0.77
N ALA A 61 -6.21 -34.84 1.63
CA ALA A 61 -7.01 -33.70 1.16
C ALA A 61 -6.13 -32.60 0.54
N ALA A 62 -4.94 -32.33 1.10
CA ALA A 62 -3.99 -31.38 0.52
C ALA A 62 -3.48 -31.85 -0.85
N GLN A 63 -3.16 -33.15 -0.99
CA GLN A 63 -2.74 -33.73 -2.27
C GLN A 63 -3.86 -33.64 -3.33
N ALA A 64 -5.08 -34.00 -2.95
CA ALA A 64 -6.23 -33.92 -3.85
C ALA A 64 -6.55 -32.47 -4.25
N ALA A 65 -6.52 -31.53 -3.29
CA ALA A 65 -6.77 -30.11 -3.55
C ALA A 65 -5.72 -29.48 -4.47
N ALA A 66 -4.44 -29.82 -4.30
CA ALA A 66 -3.39 -29.36 -5.21
C ALA A 66 -3.60 -29.90 -6.64
N SER A 67 -3.94 -31.19 -6.76
CA SER A 67 -4.31 -31.82 -8.04
C SER A 67 -5.50 -31.13 -8.70
N ALA A 68 -6.56 -30.84 -7.94
CA ALA A 68 -7.74 -30.12 -8.44
C ALA A 68 -7.42 -28.69 -8.90
N ALA A 69 -6.61 -27.93 -8.14
CA ALA A 69 -6.19 -26.60 -8.55
C ALA A 69 -5.37 -26.62 -9.86
N VAL A 70 -4.52 -27.63 -10.05
CA VAL A 70 -3.77 -27.83 -11.31
C VAL A 70 -4.71 -28.17 -12.45
N THR A 71 -5.64 -29.11 -12.27
CA THR A 71 -6.65 -29.46 -13.28
C THR A 71 -7.47 -28.27 -13.74
N LEU A 72 -7.89 -27.40 -12.81
CA LEU A 72 -8.68 -26.21 -13.13
C LEU A 72 -7.90 -25.14 -13.88
N ALA A 73 -6.58 -25.08 -13.70
CA ALA A 73 -5.74 -24.02 -14.24
C ALA A 73 -4.97 -24.42 -15.52
N GLU A 74 -4.84 -25.70 -15.82
CA GLU A 74 -4.08 -26.18 -16.97
C GLU A 74 -4.66 -25.66 -18.30
N GLY A 75 -3.84 -24.95 -19.10
CA GLY A 75 -4.24 -24.37 -20.39
C GLY A 75 -5.05 -23.07 -20.31
N GLU A 76 -5.48 -22.66 -19.12
CA GLU A 76 -6.26 -21.45 -18.90
C GLU A 76 -5.44 -20.17 -19.14
N HIS A 77 -6.13 -19.09 -19.51
CA HIS A 77 -5.51 -17.76 -19.53
C HIS A 77 -5.29 -17.28 -18.08
N LEU A 78 -4.22 -16.51 -17.85
CA LEU A 78 -3.82 -16.00 -16.52
C LEU A 78 -4.98 -15.42 -15.71
N PHE A 79 -5.86 -14.65 -16.35
CA PHE A 79 -7.01 -14.05 -15.68
C PHE A 79 -8.09 -15.08 -15.32
N ASP A 80 -8.31 -16.09 -16.14
CA ASP A 80 -9.28 -17.15 -15.82
C ASP A 80 -8.76 -17.99 -14.67
N ALA A 81 -7.48 -18.36 -14.69
CA ALA A 81 -6.82 -19.04 -13.56
C ALA A 81 -6.83 -18.18 -12.28
N ALA A 82 -6.68 -16.86 -12.39
CA ALA A 82 -6.73 -15.94 -11.24
C ALA A 82 -8.13 -15.78 -10.61
N ARG A 83 -9.18 -16.37 -11.20
CA ARG A 83 -10.52 -16.47 -10.60
C ARG A 83 -10.73 -17.75 -9.79
N ILE A 84 -9.82 -18.73 -9.88
CA ILE A 84 -9.92 -20.00 -9.15
C ILE A 84 -9.76 -19.73 -7.65
N ASP A 85 -10.85 -19.92 -6.92
CA ASP A 85 -10.91 -19.76 -5.47
C ASP A 85 -10.98 -21.12 -4.75
N ALA A 86 -10.92 -21.08 -3.42
CA ALA A 86 -11.00 -22.31 -2.62
C ALA A 86 -12.32 -23.08 -2.84
N GLN A 87 -13.43 -22.37 -3.12
CA GLN A 87 -14.70 -23.02 -3.41
C GLN A 87 -14.66 -23.78 -4.74
N SER A 88 -14.06 -23.18 -5.78
CA SER A 88 -13.84 -23.81 -7.08
C SER A 88 -13.03 -25.11 -6.95
N VAL A 89 -11.95 -25.07 -6.16
CA VAL A 89 -11.13 -26.26 -5.86
C VAL A 89 -11.93 -27.31 -5.10
N ALA A 90 -12.73 -26.90 -4.11
CA ALA A 90 -13.58 -27.82 -3.36
C ALA A 90 -14.65 -28.46 -4.26
N ASP A 91 -15.27 -27.69 -5.16
CA ASP A 91 -16.30 -28.17 -6.09
C ASP A 91 -15.72 -29.12 -7.14
N GLU A 92 -14.48 -28.90 -7.58
CA GLU A 92 -13.74 -29.82 -8.44
C GLU A 92 -13.53 -31.19 -7.77
N LEU A 93 -13.35 -31.20 -6.44
CA LEU A 93 -13.28 -32.43 -5.66
C LEU A 93 -14.65 -33.07 -5.38
N GLY A 94 -15.74 -32.48 -5.86
CA GLY A 94 -17.11 -32.91 -5.55
C GLY A 94 -17.60 -32.44 -4.17
N GLY A 95 -16.93 -31.46 -3.59
CA GLY A 95 -17.18 -30.90 -2.26
C GLY A 95 -16.17 -31.36 -1.23
N LEU A 96 -15.91 -30.52 -0.22
CA LEU A 96 -15.08 -30.84 0.93
C LEU A 96 -15.87 -30.63 2.23
N SER A 97 -15.60 -31.47 3.24
CA SER A 97 -16.12 -31.21 4.58
C SER A 97 -15.45 -29.99 5.20
N ALA A 98 -16.12 -29.34 6.16
CA ALA A 98 -15.59 -28.14 6.82
C ALA A 98 -14.17 -28.35 7.41
N GLY A 99 -13.88 -29.53 7.96
CA GLY A 99 -12.56 -29.86 8.50
C GLY A 99 -11.46 -30.09 7.44
N LYS A 100 -11.83 -30.27 6.17
CA LYS A 100 -10.89 -30.47 5.05
C LYS A 100 -10.81 -29.26 4.13
N PHE A 101 -11.71 -28.28 4.26
CA PHE A 101 -11.77 -27.11 3.38
C PHE A 101 -10.47 -26.30 3.36
N HIS A 102 -9.73 -26.27 4.46
CA HIS A 102 -8.41 -25.65 4.54
C HIS A 102 -7.43 -26.16 3.46
N ALA A 103 -7.54 -27.41 3.01
CA ALA A 103 -6.72 -27.92 1.91
C ALA A 103 -6.96 -27.17 0.59
N ALA A 104 -8.21 -26.79 0.31
CA ALA A 104 -8.56 -25.98 -0.84
C ALA A 104 -8.07 -24.54 -0.70
N ASP A 105 -8.11 -23.97 0.51
CA ASP A 105 -7.50 -22.66 0.80
C ASP A 105 -6.00 -22.67 0.49
N LEU A 106 -5.28 -23.70 0.95
CA LEU A 106 -3.84 -23.84 0.69
C LEU A 106 -3.55 -23.98 -0.81
N ALA A 107 -4.33 -24.78 -1.53
CA ALA A 107 -4.13 -24.97 -2.97
C ALA A 107 -4.39 -23.67 -3.76
N SER A 108 -5.48 -22.95 -3.46
CA SER A 108 -5.79 -21.65 -4.07
C SER A 108 -4.74 -20.59 -3.70
N ASP A 109 -4.25 -20.57 -2.45
CA ASP A 109 -3.17 -19.68 -2.02
C ASP A 109 -1.86 -19.96 -2.79
N ALA A 110 -1.45 -21.22 -2.91
CA ALA A 110 -0.26 -21.59 -3.66
C ALA A 110 -0.37 -21.20 -5.13
N LEU A 111 -1.52 -21.47 -5.77
CA LEU A 111 -1.79 -21.09 -7.15
C LEU A 111 -1.72 -19.57 -7.33
N ALA A 112 -2.38 -18.80 -6.46
CA ALA A 112 -2.40 -17.33 -6.56
C ALA A 112 -1.00 -16.71 -6.44
N VAL A 113 -0.13 -17.27 -5.59
CA VAL A 113 1.28 -16.83 -5.48
C VAL A 113 2.04 -17.14 -6.77
N ALA A 114 1.88 -18.34 -7.32
CA ALA A 114 2.53 -18.75 -8.57
C ALA A 114 2.12 -17.83 -9.75
N LEU A 115 0.82 -17.55 -9.88
CA LEU A 115 0.28 -16.63 -10.88
C LEU A 115 0.82 -15.21 -10.71
N GLY A 116 0.94 -14.74 -9.47
CA GLY A 116 1.53 -13.44 -9.14
C GLY A 116 2.99 -13.33 -9.61
N HIS A 117 3.81 -14.34 -9.31
CA HIS A 117 5.19 -14.40 -9.78
C HIS A 117 5.30 -14.44 -11.30
N ALA A 118 4.44 -15.22 -11.97
CA ALA A 118 4.42 -15.30 -13.42
C ALA A 118 3.98 -13.97 -14.07
N ALA A 119 2.97 -13.31 -13.52
CA ALA A 119 2.49 -12.00 -14.00
C ALA A 119 3.58 -10.92 -13.89
N ARG A 120 4.39 -10.94 -12.81
CA ARG A 120 5.53 -10.02 -12.66
C ARG A 120 6.63 -10.27 -13.68
N ALA A 121 6.82 -11.52 -14.09
CA ALA A 121 7.88 -11.92 -15.03
C ALA A 121 7.48 -11.79 -16.50
N ALA A 122 6.17 -11.75 -16.81
CA ALA A 122 5.66 -11.62 -18.17
C ALA A 122 6.17 -10.34 -18.86
N GLU A 123 6.40 -10.40 -20.17
CA GLU A 123 6.83 -9.24 -20.95
C GLU A 123 5.70 -8.19 -21.10
N PRO A 124 6.03 -6.88 -21.23
CA PRO A 124 5.05 -5.85 -21.54
C PRO A 124 4.27 -6.14 -22.83
N ARG A 125 2.99 -5.76 -22.85
CA ARG A 125 2.08 -6.05 -23.96
C ARG A 125 1.35 -4.80 -24.44
N ALA A 126 0.70 -4.89 -25.59
CA ALA A 126 -0.15 -3.82 -26.09
C ALA A 126 -1.27 -3.50 -25.09
N LEU A 127 -1.51 -2.21 -24.87
CA LEU A 127 -2.50 -1.74 -23.91
C LEU A 127 -3.91 -1.88 -24.48
N ASN A 128 -4.84 -2.32 -23.63
CA ASN A 128 -6.27 -2.37 -23.90
C ASN A 128 -6.98 -1.30 -23.05
N ASP A 129 -7.66 -0.35 -23.71
CA ASP A 129 -8.39 0.74 -23.05
C ASP A 129 -9.60 0.25 -22.25
N GLY A 130 -10.16 -0.91 -22.61
CA GLY A 130 -11.25 -1.56 -21.87
C GLY A 130 -10.78 -2.31 -20.63
N ARG A 131 -9.47 -2.49 -20.43
CA ARG A 131 -8.90 -3.22 -19.29
C ARG A 131 -8.34 -2.27 -18.24
N VAL A 132 -8.76 -2.50 -17.00
CA VAL A 132 -8.30 -1.72 -15.85
C VAL A 132 -7.69 -2.62 -14.79
N LEU A 133 -6.54 -2.19 -14.27
CA LEU A 133 -5.91 -2.81 -13.12
C LEU A 133 -6.37 -2.09 -11.86
N VAL A 134 -6.94 -2.79 -10.89
CA VAL A 134 -7.41 -2.17 -9.63
C VAL A 134 -6.50 -2.56 -8.47
N ALA A 135 -5.93 -1.58 -7.80
CA ALA A 135 -5.18 -1.79 -6.57
C ALA A 135 -6.12 -2.06 -5.37
N LEU A 136 -6.27 -3.33 -5.01
CA LEU A 136 -7.21 -3.81 -4.00
C LEU A 136 -6.51 -4.07 -2.65
N SER A 137 -6.73 -3.21 -1.66
CA SER A 137 -6.07 -3.29 -0.34
C SER A 137 -6.87 -4.08 0.71
N GLY A 138 -8.03 -4.64 0.33
CA GLY A 138 -8.95 -5.31 1.26
C GLY A 138 -9.77 -4.36 2.14
N GLY A 139 -9.70 -3.05 1.88
CA GLY A 139 -10.57 -2.03 2.46
C GLY A 139 -11.79 -1.72 1.58
N VAL A 140 -12.77 -1.04 2.18
CA VAL A 140 -14.02 -0.65 1.50
C VAL A 140 -13.78 0.22 0.27
N ASP A 141 -12.84 1.17 0.34
CA ASP A 141 -12.62 2.14 -0.74
C ASP A 141 -12.15 1.48 -2.03
N SER A 142 -11.12 0.63 -1.94
CA SER A 142 -10.63 -0.09 -3.12
C SER A 142 -11.63 -1.10 -3.67
N ALA A 143 -12.48 -1.69 -2.81
CA ALA A 143 -13.54 -2.61 -3.25
C ALA A 143 -14.65 -1.87 -4.00
N VAL A 144 -15.07 -0.71 -3.51
CA VAL A 144 -16.04 0.15 -4.22
C VAL A 144 -15.46 0.67 -5.52
N ALA A 145 -14.18 1.07 -5.54
CA ALA A 145 -13.53 1.46 -6.79
C ALA A 145 -13.53 0.32 -7.82
N ALA A 146 -13.21 -0.91 -7.42
CA ALA A 146 -13.28 -2.08 -8.32
C ALA A 146 -14.71 -2.31 -8.84
N HIS A 147 -15.70 -2.24 -7.95
CA HIS A 147 -17.11 -2.42 -8.28
C HIS A 147 -17.61 -1.37 -9.29
N LEU A 148 -17.29 -0.09 -9.07
CA LEU A 148 -17.68 1.00 -9.99
C LEU A 148 -17.09 0.81 -11.39
N GLU A 149 -15.85 0.32 -11.50
CA GLU A 149 -15.24 0.04 -12.79
C GLU A 149 -15.89 -1.16 -13.50
N GLN A 150 -16.29 -2.18 -12.72
CA GLN A 150 -17.04 -3.33 -13.23
C GLN A 150 -18.44 -2.91 -13.72
N GLU A 151 -19.16 -2.07 -12.97
CA GLU A 151 -20.45 -1.50 -13.39
C GLU A 151 -20.33 -0.63 -14.65
N ALA A 152 -19.20 0.05 -14.82
CA ALA A 152 -18.88 0.81 -16.02
C ALA A 152 -18.50 -0.08 -17.23
N GLY A 153 -18.47 -1.41 -17.07
CA GLY A 153 -18.25 -2.38 -18.15
C GLY A 153 -16.78 -2.65 -18.48
N HIS A 154 -15.85 -2.28 -17.62
CA HIS A 154 -14.43 -2.56 -17.83
C HIS A 154 -14.08 -4.02 -17.50
N GLU A 155 -13.07 -4.54 -18.19
CA GLU A 155 -12.38 -5.78 -17.80
C GLU A 155 -11.48 -5.48 -16.59
N VAL A 156 -12.02 -5.70 -15.40
CA VAL A 156 -11.32 -5.43 -14.14
C VAL A 156 -10.38 -6.58 -13.77
N VAL A 157 -9.12 -6.25 -13.50
CA VAL A 157 -8.15 -7.16 -12.87
C VAL A 157 -7.72 -6.61 -11.52
N CYS A 158 -8.02 -7.32 -10.44
CA CYS A 158 -7.66 -6.89 -9.09
C CYS A 158 -6.24 -7.35 -8.73
N VAL A 159 -5.49 -6.48 -8.05
CA VAL A 159 -4.16 -6.81 -7.53
C VAL A 159 -4.02 -6.35 -6.10
N THR A 160 -3.46 -7.22 -5.26
CA THR A 160 -3.01 -6.85 -3.91
C THR A 160 -1.49 -6.93 -3.83
N LEU A 161 -0.89 -5.92 -3.21
CA LEU A 161 0.56 -5.88 -2.98
C LEU A 161 0.89 -6.38 -1.56
N GLU A 162 1.84 -7.29 -1.47
CA GLU A 162 2.48 -7.65 -0.20
C GLU A 162 3.70 -6.76 0.02
N LEU A 163 3.63 -5.87 1.01
CA LEU A 163 4.66 -4.85 1.25
C LEU A 163 5.49 -5.14 2.49
N TRP A 164 4.89 -5.73 3.54
CA TRP A 164 5.58 -5.96 4.80
C TRP A 164 5.01 -7.13 5.56
N ARG A 165 5.89 -8.00 6.07
CA ARG A 165 5.52 -9.13 6.93
C ARG A 165 6.47 -9.20 8.11
N SER A 166 5.91 -9.12 9.31
CA SER A 166 6.64 -9.34 10.56
C SER A 166 5.78 -10.21 11.49
N PRO A 167 6.35 -11.21 12.17
CA PRO A 167 5.61 -12.04 13.13
C PRO A 167 4.89 -11.26 14.24
N GLU A 168 5.43 -10.08 14.61
CA GLU A 168 4.96 -9.20 15.68
C GLU A 168 3.92 -8.18 15.21
N ASN A 169 3.71 -8.06 13.90
CA ASN A 169 2.72 -7.13 13.37
C ASN A 169 1.31 -7.71 13.55
N ASP A 170 0.39 -6.85 13.99
CA ASP A 170 -1.03 -7.16 13.99
C ASP A 170 -1.51 -7.27 12.53
N GLY A 171 -1.79 -8.51 12.11
CA GLY A 171 -2.28 -8.81 10.77
C GLY A 171 -3.61 -8.14 10.45
N GLU A 172 -4.41 -7.74 11.43
CA GLU A 172 -5.68 -7.05 11.17
C GLU A 172 -5.51 -5.55 10.91
N ARG A 173 -4.43 -4.95 11.44
CA ARG A 173 -4.09 -3.53 11.28
C ARG A 173 -3.26 -3.22 10.05
N SER A 174 -2.45 -4.18 9.60
CA SER A 174 -1.70 -4.05 8.34
C SER A 174 -2.59 -4.30 7.13
N CYS A 175 -2.66 -3.34 6.20
CA CYS A 175 -3.38 -3.48 4.93
C CYS A 175 -2.72 -4.47 3.94
N CYS A 176 -1.52 -4.95 4.25
CA CYS A 176 -0.74 -5.87 3.42
C CYS A 176 -0.38 -7.18 4.14
N SER A 177 -1.09 -7.50 5.23
CA SER A 177 -0.94 -8.78 5.91
C SER A 177 -1.49 -9.94 5.07
N ALA A 178 -1.08 -11.16 5.40
CA ALA A 178 -1.62 -12.37 4.77
C ALA A 178 -3.16 -12.47 4.92
N SER A 179 -3.73 -12.03 6.04
CA SER A 179 -5.19 -11.99 6.22
C SER A 179 -5.86 -10.91 5.36
N ALA A 180 -5.24 -9.74 5.21
CA ALA A 180 -5.73 -8.69 4.33
C ALA A 180 -5.70 -9.11 2.85
N VAL A 181 -4.63 -9.80 2.41
CA VAL A 181 -4.52 -10.36 1.06
C VAL A 181 -5.63 -11.37 0.79
N ARG A 182 -5.84 -12.35 1.67
CA ARG A 182 -6.93 -13.33 1.53
C ARG A 182 -8.31 -12.66 1.50
N LEU A 183 -8.54 -11.65 2.33
CA LEU A 183 -9.79 -10.91 2.31
C LEU A 183 -9.99 -10.15 0.99
N ALA A 184 -8.97 -9.44 0.51
CA ALA A 184 -9.01 -8.76 -0.79
C ALA A 184 -9.31 -9.73 -1.93
N ARG A 185 -8.63 -10.88 -1.96
CA ARG A 185 -8.89 -11.95 -2.92
C ARG A 185 -10.33 -12.42 -2.86
N SER A 186 -10.85 -12.71 -1.66
CA SER A 186 -12.23 -13.16 -1.49
C SER A 186 -13.26 -12.13 -1.98
N VAL A 187 -12.98 -10.83 -1.82
CA VAL A 187 -13.84 -9.75 -2.32
C VAL A 187 -13.86 -9.74 -3.85
N ALA A 188 -12.69 -9.90 -4.49
CA ALA A 188 -12.59 -9.98 -5.93
C ALA A 188 -13.31 -11.22 -6.49
N HIS A 189 -13.06 -12.40 -5.91
CA HIS A 189 -13.67 -13.67 -6.34
C HIS A 189 -15.20 -13.68 -6.20
N ARG A 190 -15.76 -13.15 -5.10
CA ARG A 190 -17.22 -12.99 -4.95
C ARG A 190 -17.85 -12.12 -6.03
N ALA A 191 -17.09 -11.20 -6.62
CA ALA A 191 -17.53 -10.35 -7.71
C ALA A 191 -17.17 -10.93 -9.10
N GLY A 192 -16.61 -12.15 -9.17
CA GLY A 192 -16.16 -12.79 -10.40
C GLY A 192 -14.93 -12.14 -11.04
N MET A 193 -14.20 -11.31 -10.28
CA MET A 193 -13.02 -10.60 -10.76
C MET A 193 -11.75 -11.42 -10.51
N PRO A 194 -10.82 -11.48 -11.48
CA PRO A 194 -9.51 -12.10 -11.27
C PRO A 194 -8.71 -11.33 -10.22
N HIS A 195 -7.94 -12.07 -9.41
CA HIS A 195 -7.09 -11.51 -8.37
C HIS A 195 -5.66 -12.02 -8.46
N LEU A 196 -4.70 -11.10 -8.45
CA LEU A 196 -3.28 -11.39 -8.37
C LEU A 196 -2.68 -10.84 -7.07
N THR A 197 -1.70 -11.56 -6.52
CA THR A 197 -0.91 -11.09 -5.39
C THR A 197 0.51 -10.83 -5.85
N VAL A 198 1.05 -9.66 -5.57
CA VAL A 198 2.39 -9.24 -6.00
C VAL A 198 3.22 -8.92 -4.77
N ASP A 199 4.29 -9.69 -4.58
CA ASP A 199 5.27 -9.44 -3.54
C ASP A 199 6.18 -8.28 -3.93
N LEU A 200 6.24 -7.25 -3.09
CA LEU A 200 7.15 -6.11 -3.21
C LEU A 200 7.85 -5.83 -1.87
N ARG A 201 8.03 -6.85 -1.02
CA ARG A 201 8.57 -6.67 0.33
C ARG A 201 9.99 -6.10 0.33
N ASP A 202 10.83 -6.54 -0.61
CA ASP A 202 12.21 -6.08 -0.71
C ASP A 202 12.28 -4.64 -1.25
N GLU A 203 11.52 -4.34 -2.30
CA GLU A 203 11.39 -3.01 -2.87
C GLU A 203 10.80 -2.01 -1.86
N PHE A 204 9.79 -2.43 -1.10
CA PHE A 204 9.20 -1.62 -0.04
C PHE A 204 10.17 -1.37 1.10
N ARG A 205 10.93 -2.40 1.52
CA ARG A 205 11.96 -2.22 2.55
C ARG A 205 13.00 -1.20 2.10
N ALA A 206 13.55 -1.38 0.90
CA ALA A 206 14.60 -0.52 0.36
C ALA A 206 14.10 0.92 0.08
N GLY A 207 12.90 1.07 -0.48
CA GLY A 207 12.38 2.36 -0.93
C GLY A 207 11.62 3.16 0.14
N VAL A 208 11.12 2.51 1.19
CA VAL A 208 10.27 3.16 2.20
C VAL A 208 10.83 2.99 3.61
N VAL A 209 11.13 1.76 4.02
CA VAL A 209 11.51 1.48 5.42
C VAL A 209 12.93 1.96 5.71
N GLU A 210 13.92 1.64 4.89
CA GLU A 210 15.30 2.08 5.13
C GLU A 210 15.44 3.63 5.10
N PRO A 211 14.84 4.37 4.15
CA PRO A 211 14.81 5.84 4.21
C PRO A 211 14.09 6.39 5.44
N TYR A 212 13.04 5.71 5.91
CA TYR A 212 12.34 6.08 7.14
C TYR A 212 13.27 5.94 8.36
N LEU A 213 13.95 4.80 8.49
CA LEU A 213 14.92 4.55 9.56
C LEU A 213 16.07 5.56 9.52
N GLU A 214 16.63 5.80 8.34
CA GLU A 214 17.74 6.75 8.16
C GLU A 214 17.35 8.20 8.47
N GLY A 215 16.14 8.62 8.07
CA GLY A 215 15.62 9.93 8.45
C GLY A 215 15.58 10.11 9.96
N HIS A 216 15.07 9.10 10.68
CA HIS A 216 15.06 9.12 12.14
C HIS A 216 16.47 9.13 12.75
N ARG A 217 17.45 8.39 12.20
CA ARG A 217 18.85 8.46 12.64
C ARG A 217 19.43 9.88 12.52
N ARG A 218 19.00 10.62 11.50
CA ARG A 218 19.43 12.01 11.24
C ARG A 218 18.60 13.06 11.97
N GLY A 219 17.59 12.67 12.75
CA GLY A 219 16.75 13.61 13.50
C GLY A 219 15.68 14.31 12.65
N VAL A 220 15.45 13.84 11.42
CA VAL A 220 14.37 14.32 10.55
C VAL A 220 13.18 13.36 10.62
N THR A 221 11.98 13.85 10.31
CA THR A 221 10.78 13.01 10.26
C THR A 221 10.34 12.85 8.81
N PRO A 222 10.70 11.75 8.13
CA PRO A 222 10.31 11.51 6.75
C PRO A 222 8.82 11.18 6.62
N ASN A 223 8.23 11.42 5.44
CA ASN A 223 6.89 10.96 5.10
C ASN A 223 6.96 9.66 4.27
N PRO A 224 6.80 8.47 4.89
CA PRO A 224 6.94 7.20 4.19
C PRO A 224 5.77 6.91 3.23
N CYS A 225 4.59 7.50 3.44
CA CYS A 225 3.42 7.25 2.60
C CYS A 225 3.58 7.91 1.21
N VAL A 226 4.09 9.14 1.18
CA VAL A 226 4.39 9.85 -0.09
C VAL A 226 5.45 9.08 -0.88
N ALA A 227 6.50 8.61 -0.21
CA ALA A 227 7.55 7.79 -0.84
C ALA A 227 7.00 6.45 -1.37
N CYS A 228 6.19 5.76 -0.56
CA CYS A 228 5.54 4.49 -0.91
C CYS A 228 4.63 4.63 -2.14
N ASN A 229 3.74 5.62 -2.14
CA ASN A 229 2.85 5.84 -3.27
C ASN A 229 3.61 6.22 -4.53
N GLY A 230 4.68 7.02 -4.42
CA GLY A 230 5.53 7.37 -5.56
C GLY A 230 6.26 6.17 -6.14
N HIS A 231 7.49 5.95 -5.67
CA HIS A 231 8.49 5.14 -6.37
C HIS A 231 8.44 3.64 -6.05
N VAL A 232 7.42 3.17 -5.33
CA VAL A 232 7.30 1.76 -4.93
C VAL A 232 5.98 1.18 -5.40
N ARG A 233 4.87 1.61 -4.80
CA ARG A 233 3.56 0.98 -5.01
C ARG A 233 2.99 1.29 -6.39
N ILE A 234 2.87 2.57 -6.74
CA ILE A 234 2.17 2.95 -7.97
C ILE A 234 3.03 2.66 -9.19
N ASP A 235 4.32 2.93 -9.14
CA ASP A 235 5.23 2.60 -10.25
C ASP A 235 5.28 1.09 -10.54
N ALA A 236 5.35 0.24 -9.50
CA ALA A 236 5.29 -1.21 -9.69
C ALA A 236 3.93 -1.66 -10.26
N MET A 237 2.84 -1.03 -9.85
CA MET A 237 1.50 -1.32 -10.37
C MET A 237 1.32 -0.85 -11.82
N VAL A 238 1.92 0.28 -12.22
CA VAL A 238 1.92 0.72 -13.63
C VAL A 238 2.75 -0.25 -14.48
N GLY A 239 3.93 -0.65 -14.01
CA GLY A 239 4.73 -1.66 -14.70
C GLY A 239 4.01 -3.01 -14.84
N LEU A 240 3.25 -3.42 -13.82
CA LEU A 240 2.39 -4.60 -13.90
C LEU A 240 1.23 -4.39 -14.88
N ALA A 241 0.62 -3.21 -14.91
CA ALA A 241 -0.43 -2.87 -15.87
C ALA A 241 0.06 -3.04 -17.31
N ASP A 242 1.30 -2.63 -17.61
CA ASP A 242 1.92 -2.82 -18.92
C ASP A 242 2.10 -4.31 -19.29
N ARG A 243 2.51 -5.15 -18.33
CA ARG A 243 2.63 -6.62 -18.51
C ARG A 243 1.29 -7.31 -18.72
N LEU A 244 0.23 -6.78 -18.11
CA LEU A 244 -1.12 -7.30 -18.19
C LEU A 244 -1.97 -6.65 -19.30
N GLY A 245 -1.40 -5.70 -20.05
CA GLY A 245 -2.09 -4.96 -21.11
C GLY A 245 -3.23 -4.07 -20.60
N ALA A 246 -3.16 -3.55 -19.37
CA ALA A 246 -4.14 -2.64 -18.80
C ALA A 246 -3.74 -1.17 -19.04
N ALA A 247 -4.56 -0.42 -19.76
CA ALA A 247 -4.26 0.99 -20.05
C ALA A 247 -4.38 1.88 -18.80
N THR A 248 -5.24 1.52 -17.84
CA THR A 248 -5.52 2.35 -16.67
C THR A 248 -5.27 1.58 -15.36
N LEU A 249 -4.64 2.24 -14.40
CA LEU A 249 -4.53 1.81 -13.01
C LEU A 249 -5.55 2.58 -12.16
N VAL A 250 -6.46 1.85 -11.55
CA VAL A 250 -7.50 2.37 -10.67
C VAL A 250 -7.08 2.17 -9.22
N THR A 251 -7.27 3.20 -8.41
CA THR A 251 -7.04 3.10 -6.96
C THR A 251 -8.23 3.64 -6.18
N GLY A 252 -8.42 3.14 -4.96
CA GLY A 252 -9.41 3.67 -4.02
C GLY A 252 -8.98 4.99 -3.35
N HIS A 253 -8.10 5.79 -3.97
CA HIS A 253 -7.72 7.08 -3.41
C HIS A 253 -8.78 8.15 -3.71
N TYR A 254 -9.00 9.03 -2.75
CA TYR A 254 -9.81 10.23 -2.91
C TYR A 254 -8.92 11.33 -3.48
N ALA A 255 -8.85 11.39 -4.80
CA ALA A 255 -8.20 12.45 -5.55
C ALA A 255 -8.91 12.59 -6.89
N ARG A 256 -8.68 13.68 -7.61
CA ARG A 256 -9.23 13.91 -8.95
C ARG A 256 -8.12 14.19 -9.93
N LEU A 257 -8.44 14.15 -11.21
CA LEU A 257 -7.61 14.72 -12.25
C LEU A 257 -8.26 16.03 -12.70
N ASP A 258 -7.49 17.09 -12.77
CA ASP A 258 -7.94 18.36 -13.31
C ASP A 258 -8.23 18.19 -14.82
N PRO A 259 -9.46 18.44 -15.30
CA PRO A 259 -9.81 18.22 -16.71
C PRO A 259 -9.01 19.07 -17.71
N LYS A 260 -8.43 20.19 -17.27
CA LYS A 260 -7.67 21.10 -18.15
C LYS A 260 -6.23 20.66 -18.32
N SER A 261 -5.58 20.28 -17.22
CA SER A 261 -4.13 19.99 -17.18
C SER A 261 -3.80 18.49 -17.07
N GLY A 262 -4.77 17.65 -16.72
CA GLY A 262 -4.54 16.24 -16.39
C GLY A 262 -3.77 16.01 -15.09
N ARG A 263 -3.50 17.07 -14.31
CA ARG A 263 -2.75 17.00 -13.05
C ARG A 263 -3.63 16.52 -11.90
N LEU A 264 -2.99 16.05 -10.82
CA LEU A 264 -3.70 15.72 -9.59
C LEU A 264 -4.43 16.94 -9.03
N ARG A 265 -5.66 16.73 -8.58
CA ARG A 265 -6.53 17.72 -7.98
C ARG A 265 -7.13 17.18 -6.70
N ALA A 266 -7.37 18.06 -5.73
CA ALA A 266 -8.01 17.69 -4.47
C ALA A 266 -9.39 17.04 -4.71
N ALA A 267 -9.72 16.03 -3.89
CA ALA A 267 -11.04 15.40 -3.90
C ALA A 267 -12.17 16.37 -3.49
N VAL A 268 -13.42 16.02 -3.82
CA VAL A 268 -14.59 16.79 -3.35
C VAL A 268 -14.80 16.68 -1.84
N ASP A 269 -14.34 15.60 -1.21
CA ASP A 269 -14.38 15.39 0.23
C ASP A 269 -13.05 15.86 0.86
N PRO A 270 -13.01 17.06 1.47
CA PRO A 270 -11.78 17.60 2.04
C PRO A 270 -11.27 16.79 3.24
N ALA A 271 -12.15 16.04 3.93
CA ALA A 271 -11.76 15.21 5.07
C ALA A 271 -11.04 13.93 4.62
N LYS A 272 -11.23 13.52 3.36
CA LYS A 272 -10.62 12.33 2.78
C LYS A 272 -9.60 12.60 1.69
N ASP A 273 -9.46 13.85 1.24
CA ASP A 273 -8.53 14.24 0.18
C ASP A 273 -7.12 13.67 0.38
N GLN A 274 -6.71 12.84 -0.58
CA GLN A 274 -5.45 12.12 -0.62
C GLN A 274 -4.49 12.68 -1.68
N SER A 275 -4.80 13.79 -2.33
CA SER A 275 -3.92 14.44 -3.32
C SER A 275 -2.51 14.70 -2.78
N TYR A 276 -2.38 15.11 -1.52
CA TYR A 276 -1.08 15.28 -0.83
C TYR A 276 -0.25 13.99 -0.80
N MET A 277 -0.88 12.83 -0.57
CA MET A 277 -0.18 11.53 -0.51
C MET A 277 0.26 11.03 -1.89
N LEU A 278 -0.26 11.65 -2.95
CA LEU A 278 0.00 11.33 -4.35
C LEU A 278 0.87 12.42 -5.01
N ALA A 279 1.19 13.51 -4.31
CA ALA A 279 1.83 14.69 -4.89
C ALA A 279 3.25 14.47 -5.45
N ALA A 280 3.89 13.36 -5.06
CA ALA A 280 5.21 12.99 -5.58
C ALA A 280 5.17 12.09 -6.82
N LEU A 281 3.98 11.79 -7.35
CA LEU A 281 3.86 11.00 -8.57
C LEU A 281 4.36 11.78 -9.79
N ALA A 282 5.05 11.08 -10.69
CA ALA A 282 5.42 11.63 -11.98
C ALA A 282 4.16 11.91 -12.82
N PRO A 283 4.13 12.98 -13.64
CA PRO A 283 2.99 13.28 -14.52
C PRO A 283 2.62 12.13 -15.46
N SER A 284 3.61 11.38 -15.96
CA SER A 284 3.40 10.17 -16.78
C SER A 284 2.67 9.07 -16.02
N THR A 285 2.96 8.91 -14.73
CA THR A 285 2.26 7.96 -13.85
C THR A 285 0.84 8.44 -13.57
N VAL A 286 0.65 9.74 -13.27
CA VAL A 286 -0.69 10.33 -13.05
C VAL A 286 -1.59 10.14 -14.27
N ALA A 287 -1.06 10.28 -15.49
CA ALA A 287 -1.82 10.08 -16.73
C ALA A 287 -2.36 8.64 -16.90
N ARG A 288 -1.81 7.66 -16.18
CA ARG A 288 -2.27 6.27 -16.17
C ARG A 288 -3.28 5.98 -15.05
N LEU A 289 -3.55 6.94 -14.16
CA LEU A 289 -4.38 6.73 -12.98
C LEU A 289 -5.84 7.11 -13.19
N ARG A 290 -6.72 6.40 -12.49
CA ARG A 290 -8.14 6.76 -12.33
C ARG A 290 -8.55 6.66 -10.87
N PHE A 291 -9.37 7.61 -10.42
CA PHE A 291 -9.80 7.76 -9.04
C PHE A 291 -11.34 7.82 -8.94
N PRO A 292 -12.04 6.68 -8.97
CA PRO A 292 -13.51 6.65 -9.00
C PRO A 292 -14.19 7.29 -7.78
N LEU A 293 -13.44 7.43 -6.68
CA LEU A 293 -13.94 8.01 -5.43
C LEU A 293 -13.68 9.51 -5.31
N GLY A 294 -12.95 10.12 -6.25
CA GLY A 294 -12.56 11.53 -6.20
C GLY A 294 -13.72 12.52 -6.19
N GLU A 295 -14.84 12.13 -6.81
CA GLU A 295 -16.08 12.90 -6.91
C GLU A 295 -17.14 12.46 -5.88
N ARG A 296 -16.74 11.70 -4.85
CA ARG A 296 -17.64 11.17 -3.83
C ARG A 296 -17.16 11.50 -2.43
N THR A 297 -18.11 11.68 -1.54
CA THR A 297 -17.88 11.76 -0.09
C THR A 297 -17.79 10.36 0.51
N LYS A 298 -17.11 10.22 1.66
CA LYS A 298 -17.01 8.93 2.36
C LYS A 298 -18.37 8.29 2.66
N PRO A 299 -19.41 9.04 3.10
CA PRO A 299 -20.74 8.46 3.30
C PRO A 299 -21.34 7.88 2.03
N GLU A 300 -21.18 8.53 0.87
CA GLU A 300 -21.67 8.01 -0.42
C GLU A 300 -20.95 6.72 -0.81
N VAL A 301 -19.63 6.64 -0.61
CA VAL A 301 -18.85 5.41 -0.85
C VAL A 301 -19.34 4.26 0.03
N ARG A 302 -19.68 4.53 1.30
CA ARG A 302 -20.27 3.52 2.19
C ARG A 302 -21.66 3.07 1.73
N ALA A 303 -22.48 3.99 1.24
CA ALA A 303 -23.81 3.66 0.71
C ALA A 303 -23.72 2.76 -0.54
N VAL A 304 -22.76 3.03 -1.44
CA VAL A 304 -22.48 2.14 -2.58
C VAL A 304 -22.06 0.76 -2.09
N ALA A 305 -21.14 0.68 -1.13
CA ALA A 305 -20.68 -0.60 -0.58
C ALA A 305 -21.82 -1.43 0.03
N GLU A 306 -22.75 -0.78 0.75
CA GLU A 306 -23.91 -1.44 1.34
C GLU A 306 -24.90 -1.92 0.27
N ALA A 307 -25.21 -1.09 -0.71
CA ALA A 307 -26.10 -1.43 -1.82
C ALA A 307 -25.57 -2.61 -2.66
N ALA A 308 -24.25 -2.65 -2.88
CA ALA A 308 -23.58 -3.70 -3.63
C ALA A 308 -23.28 -4.97 -2.80
N GLY A 309 -23.66 -5.02 -1.51
CA GLY A 309 -23.40 -6.18 -0.65
C GLY A 309 -21.91 -6.44 -0.39
N ILE A 310 -21.05 -5.43 -0.48
CA ILE A 310 -19.61 -5.57 -0.30
C ILE A 310 -19.29 -5.88 1.17
N SER A 311 -18.79 -7.09 1.43
CA SER A 311 -18.57 -7.66 2.76
C SER A 311 -17.68 -6.82 3.70
N VAL A 312 -16.84 -5.93 3.15
CA VAL A 312 -15.90 -5.09 3.90
C VAL A 312 -16.47 -3.72 4.28
N ALA A 313 -17.75 -3.44 4.01
CA ALA A 313 -18.39 -2.14 4.25
C ALA A 313 -18.26 -1.62 5.69
N LYS A 314 -18.21 -2.54 6.68
CA LYS A 314 -18.15 -2.20 8.12
C LYS A 314 -16.73 -2.18 8.70
N ARG A 315 -15.70 -2.47 7.90
CA ARG A 315 -14.33 -2.55 8.42
C ARG A 315 -13.81 -1.15 8.80
N PRO A 316 -13.17 -0.98 9.97
CA PRO A 316 -12.48 0.25 10.31
C PRO A 316 -11.42 0.60 9.27
N GLU A 317 -11.20 1.89 9.03
CA GLU A 317 -10.11 2.33 8.17
C GLU A 317 -8.76 1.99 8.83
N SER A 318 -7.77 1.58 8.03
CA SER A 318 -6.41 1.42 8.53
C SER A 318 -5.91 2.77 9.02
N GLN A 319 -5.53 2.82 10.30
CA GLN A 319 -4.92 3.97 10.95
C GLN A 319 -3.47 3.61 11.23
N ASP A 320 -2.56 4.57 11.08
CA ASP A 320 -1.10 4.45 11.26
C ASP A 320 -0.33 3.90 10.03
N LEU A 321 1.01 3.94 10.09
CA LEU A 321 1.89 3.43 9.05
C LEU A 321 1.72 1.91 8.89
N CYS A 322 1.59 1.44 7.64
CA CYS A 322 1.27 0.05 7.34
C CYS A 322 2.27 -0.97 7.91
N PHE A 323 3.54 -0.59 8.06
CA PHE A 323 4.60 -1.46 8.60
C PHE A 323 4.73 -1.41 10.12
N LEU A 324 4.16 -0.40 10.80
CA LEU A 324 4.12 -0.36 12.27
C LEU A 324 3.08 -1.34 12.81
N ALA A 325 1.88 -1.37 12.22
CA ALA A 325 0.81 -2.35 12.47
C ALA A 325 0.73 -2.86 13.93
N GLY A 326 0.55 -1.93 14.88
CA GLY A 326 0.36 -2.25 16.30
C GLY A 326 1.63 -2.35 17.15
N THR A 327 2.83 -2.38 16.57
CA THR A 327 4.11 -2.42 17.32
C THR A 327 4.52 -1.07 17.91
N GLY A 328 4.03 0.03 17.33
CA GLY A 328 4.37 1.40 17.73
C GLY A 328 5.73 1.88 17.20
N LYS A 329 5.85 3.20 16.97
CA LYS A 329 7.03 3.81 16.33
C LYS A 329 8.35 3.49 17.04
N ALA A 330 8.41 3.65 18.36
CA ALA A 330 9.64 3.48 19.12
C ALA A 330 10.18 2.04 19.05
N ALA A 331 9.31 1.04 19.29
CA ALA A 331 9.70 -0.37 19.20
C ALA A 331 10.17 -0.75 17.78
N PHE A 332 9.51 -0.21 16.74
CA PHE A 332 9.92 -0.42 15.36
C PHE A 332 11.31 0.16 15.06
N LEU A 333 11.57 1.41 15.48
CA LEU A 333 12.85 2.07 15.28
C LEU A 333 14.00 1.35 16.03
N ALA A 334 13.75 0.88 17.24
CA ALA A 334 14.73 0.10 18.00
C ALA A 334 15.08 -1.21 17.28
N ARG A 335 14.06 -1.97 16.86
CA ARG A 335 14.25 -3.30 16.26
C ARG A 335 14.86 -3.27 14.88
N HIS A 336 14.38 -2.38 14.01
CA HIS A 336 14.78 -2.36 12.60
C HIS A 336 15.87 -1.31 12.33
N GLY A 337 15.86 -0.21 13.08
CA GLY A 337 16.82 0.89 12.93
C GLY A 337 18.06 0.79 13.82
N GLY A 338 18.07 -0.09 14.82
CA GLY A 338 19.09 -0.09 15.87
C GLY A 338 19.05 1.18 16.73
N LEU A 339 17.96 1.95 16.65
CA LEU A 339 17.74 3.17 17.42
C LEU A 339 17.16 2.80 18.78
N ALA A 340 18.02 2.26 19.65
CA ALA A 340 17.66 1.93 21.02
C ALA A 340 17.36 3.20 21.83
N ASP A 341 16.66 3.03 22.95
CA ASP A 341 16.46 4.10 23.92
C ASP A 341 17.83 4.60 24.42
N ALA A 342 18.05 5.90 24.22
CA ALA A 342 19.24 6.64 24.58
C ALA A 342 18.78 7.88 25.34
N PRO A 343 18.68 7.79 26.68
CA PRO A 343 18.15 8.88 27.47
C PRO A 343 18.96 10.16 27.35
N GLY A 344 18.29 11.29 27.35
CA GLY A 344 18.92 12.58 27.14
C GLY A 344 18.09 13.76 27.65
N PRO A 345 18.70 14.95 27.74
CA PRO A 345 18.04 16.12 28.29
C PRO A 345 17.02 16.71 27.30
N ILE A 346 15.89 17.15 27.84
CA ILE A 346 15.03 18.12 27.18
C ILE A 346 15.43 19.51 27.68
N VAL A 347 15.80 20.41 26.77
CA VAL A 347 16.28 21.76 27.09
C VAL A 347 15.37 22.83 26.51
N ASP A 348 15.30 23.99 27.14
CA ASP A 348 14.67 25.17 26.53
C ASP A 348 15.62 25.94 25.59
N THR A 349 15.13 27.03 25.00
CA THR A 349 15.90 27.89 24.08
C THR A 349 17.09 28.59 24.74
N ALA A 350 17.11 28.69 26.08
CA ALA A 350 18.25 29.19 26.85
C ALA A 350 19.27 28.09 27.21
N GLY A 351 18.99 26.84 26.85
CA GLY A 351 19.81 25.68 27.18
C GLY A 351 19.57 25.13 28.60
N THR A 352 18.54 25.60 29.30
CA THR A 352 18.19 25.11 30.64
C THR A 352 17.52 23.75 30.51
N VAL A 353 18.00 22.75 31.27
CA VAL A 353 17.36 21.44 31.32
C VAL A 353 16.01 21.55 32.01
N VAL A 354 14.96 21.17 31.30
CA VAL A 354 13.56 21.25 31.76
C VAL A 354 12.91 19.89 31.92
N GLY A 355 13.59 18.83 31.48
CA GLY A 355 13.15 17.45 31.64
C GLY A 355 14.14 16.47 31.01
N GLN A 356 13.71 15.23 30.88
CA GLN A 356 14.47 14.16 30.24
C GLN A 356 13.56 13.36 29.31
N HIS A 357 14.15 12.65 28.37
CA HIS A 357 13.47 11.73 27.49
C HIS A 357 14.19 10.39 27.38
N ASP A 358 13.50 9.35 26.90
CA ASP A 358 14.09 8.02 26.67
C ASP A 358 14.82 7.90 25.32
N GLY A 359 14.65 8.85 24.40
CA GLY A 359 15.39 8.87 23.14
C GLY A 359 14.93 9.97 22.19
N ALA A 360 15.87 10.75 21.63
CA ALA A 360 15.55 11.91 20.81
C ALA A 360 14.83 11.52 19.49
N HIS A 361 15.08 10.32 18.97
CA HIS A 361 14.39 9.73 17.81
C HIS A 361 12.88 9.51 18.00
N ARG A 362 12.38 9.57 19.25
CA ARG A 362 10.97 9.40 19.58
C ARG A 362 10.15 10.65 19.26
N PHE A 363 10.81 11.81 19.13
CA PHE A 363 10.18 13.11 18.93
C PHE A 363 10.12 13.52 17.46
N THR A 364 9.28 14.50 17.18
CA THR A 364 9.16 15.17 15.88
C THR A 364 9.03 16.67 16.10
N VAL A 365 9.65 17.49 15.25
CA VAL A 365 9.51 18.95 15.31
C VAL A 365 8.03 19.36 15.21
N GLY A 366 7.61 20.27 16.10
CA GLY A 366 6.22 20.69 16.30
C GLY A 366 5.40 19.77 17.21
N GLN A 367 5.96 18.68 17.74
CA GLN A 367 5.27 17.81 18.70
C GLN A 367 5.04 18.54 20.03
N ARG A 368 3.80 18.46 20.53
CA ARG A 368 3.39 18.96 21.85
C ARG A 368 3.20 17.85 22.89
N ARG A 369 2.58 16.73 22.50
CA ARG A 369 2.21 15.64 23.41
C ARG A 369 3.40 14.72 23.68
N GLY A 370 3.43 14.06 24.84
CA GLY A 370 4.47 13.09 25.21
C GLY A 370 5.83 13.71 25.53
N LEU A 371 5.85 14.99 25.91
CA LEU A 371 7.04 15.66 26.45
C LEU A 371 7.14 15.52 27.98
N ASP A 372 6.00 15.33 28.66
CA ASP A 372 5.88 15.02 30.10
C ASP A 372 6.71 15.93 31.04
N LEU A 373 6.85 17.20 30.69
CA LEU A 373 7.68 18.21 31.39
C LEU A 373 7.06 18.81 32.67
N GLY A 374 6.00 18.19 33.21
CA GLY A 374 5.24 18.75 34.33
C GLY A 374 4.36 19.95 33.97
N GLY A 375 3.72 20.56 34.97
CA GLY A 375 2.81 21.70 34.78
C GLY A 375 3.52 22.97 34.27
N GLY A 376 2.80 23.81 33.51
CA GLY A 376 3.32 25.03 32.90
C GLY A 376 2.65 25.35 31.56
N PRO A 377 3.07 26.43 30.88
CA PRO A 377 2.57 26.74 29.54
C PRO A 377 2.93 25.62 28.54
N PRO A 378 2.11 25.40 27.50
CA PRO A 378 2.33 24.33 26.55
C PRO A 378 3.64 24.53 25.78
N ARG A 379 4.50 23.51 25.81
CA ARG A 379 5.77 23.50 25.07
C ARG A 379 5.69 22.63 23.82
N TYR A 380 6.53 22.96 22.84
CA TYR A 380 6.63 22.27 21.57
C TYR A 380 8.09 21.95 21.24
N VAL A 381 8.34 20.82 20.58
CA VAL A 381 9.66 20.45 20.07
C VAL A 381 10.07 21.41 18.95
N LEU A 382 11.11 22.21 19.16
CA LEU A 382 11.66 23.13 18.16
C LEU A 382 12.71 22.44 17.30
N ARG A 383 13.59 21.66 17.92
CA ARG A 383 14.72 21.01 17.26
C ARG A 383 15.07 19.70 17.95
N ILE A 384 15.57 18.75 17.17
CA ILE A 384 16.06 17.46 17.65
C ILE A 384 17.54 17.36 17.26
N ASP A 385 18.39 17.09 18.25
CA ASP A 385 19.80 16.85 18.06
C ASP A 385 20.13 15.41 18.41
N GLN A 386 20.23 14.55 17.40
CA GLN A 386 20.51 13.13 17.61
C GLN A 386 21.92 12.89 18.12
N ALA A 387 22.90 13.69 17.66
CA ALA A 387 24.30 13.52 18.05
C ALA A 387 24.53 13.88 19.52
N ALA A 388 23.87 14.96 19.99
CA ALA A 388 23.90 15.37 21.38
C ALA A 388 22.81 14.70 22.24
N ALA A 389 22.01 13.79 21.68
CA ALA A 389 20.84 13.19 22.30
C ALA A 389 19.94 14.22 23.03
N THR A 390 19.73 15.38 22.43
CA THR A 390 19.06 16.53 23.05
C THR A 390 17.81 16.92 22.28
N VAL A 391 16.72 17.21 23.00
CA VAL A 391 15.49 17.76 22.43
C VAL A 391 15.31 19.19 22.91
N VAL A 392 15.24 20.15 21.98
CA VAL A 392 15.00 21.56 22.31
C VAL A 392 13.50 21.84 22.25
N VAL A 393 12.96 22.47 23.29
CA VAL A 393 11.56 22.87 23.38
C VAL A 393 11.40 24.37 23.61
N GLY A 394 10.27 24.91 23.17
CA GLY A 394 9.91 26.31 23.40
C GLY A 394 8.42 26.53 23.25
N GLU A 395 8.04 27.78 23.01
CA GLU A 395 6.67 28.18 22.81
C GLU A 395 6.21 27.87 21.38
N LYS A 396 4.90 28.02 21.12
CA LYS A 396 4.37 27.80 19.77
C LYS A 396 4.92 28.83 18.78
N ASP A 397 5.12 30.06 19.25
CA ASP A 397 5.53 31.18 18.40
C ASP A 397 6.98 31.02 17.93
N ASP A 398 7.82 30.30 18.68
CA ASP A 398 9.18 29.92 18.28
C ASP A 398 9.22 28.96 17.07
N LEU A 399 8.09 28.33 16.71
CA LEU A 399 7.97 27.48 15.51
C LEU A 399 7.50 28.23 14.27
N LEU A 400 7.04 29.47 14.41
CA LEU A 400 6.46 30.23 13.32
C LEU A 400 7.57 30.62 12.34
N THR A 401 7.38 30.23 11.08
CA THR A 401 8.21 30.69 9.97
C THR A 401 7.33 31.07 8.79
N ASP A 402 7.70 32.15 8.11
CA ASP A 402 7.17 32.56 6.81
C ASP A 402 8.09 32.15 5.65
N ARG A 403 9.27 31.59 5.93
CA ARG A 403 10.25 31.14 4.93
C ARG A 403 10.62 29.68 5.16
N ILE A 404 10.51 28.87 4.11
CA ILE A 404 10.78 27.43 4.18
C ILE A 404 11.73 27.03 3.07
N ALA A 405 12.93 26.62 3.45
CA ALA A 405 13.90 26.06 2.52
C ALA A 405 13.45 24.68 2.04
N LEU A 406 13.61 24.43 0.74
CA LEU A 406 13.21 23.21 0.07
C LEU A 406 14.40 22.48 -0.54
N THR A 407 14.29 21.16 -0.60
CA THR A 407 15.15 20.29 -1.40
C THR A 407 14.31 19.29 -2.19
N ARG A 408 14.91 18.61 -3.17
CA ARG A 408 14.20 17.65 -4.05
C ARG A 408 12.93 18.27 -4.67
N LEU A 409 13.04 19.53 -5.10
CA LEU A 409 11.97 20.25 -5.76
C LEU A 409 11.69 19.62 -7.12
N ALA A 410 10.46 19.15 -7.31
CA ALA A 410 9.95 18.60 -8.56
C ALA A 410 8.69 19.36 -8.96
N LEU A 411 8.80 20.20 -10.00
CA LEU A 411 7.68 20.95 -10.55
C LEU A 411 7.08 20.22 -11.76
N HIS A 412 5.75 20.26 -11.87
CA HIS A 412 4.99 19.76 -13.01
C HIS A 412 4.57 20.89 -13.97
N GLY A 413 5.11 22.09 -13.74
CA GLY A 413 4.85 23.33 -14.47
C GLY A 413 5.94 24.35 -14.16
N THR A 414 5.57 25.63 -14.12
CA THR A 414 6.47 26.75 -13.79
C THR A 414 6.38 27.17 -12.32
N ALA A 415 7.39 27.87 -11.82
CA ALA A 415 7.39 28.36 -10.43
C ALA A 415 6.24 29.35 -10.16
N ASP A 416 5.84 30.15 -11.15
CA ASP A 416 4.75 31.14 -11.04
C ASP A 416 3.35 30.53 -10.89
N GLU A 417 3.22 29.22 -11.17
CA GLU A 417 2.00 28.46 -10.94
C GLU A 417 1.84 28.07 -9.46
N VAL A 418 2.91 28.12 -8.65
CA VAL A 418 2.84 27.86 -7.21
C VAL A 418 2.19 29.06 -6.52
N ARG A 419 0.96 28.87 -6.04
CA ARG A 419 0.16 29.89 -5.35
C ARG A 419 -0.15 29.53 -3.91
N ALA A 420 -0.03 28.26 -3.57
CA ALA A 420 -0.25 27.78 -2.22
C ALA A 420 0.58 26.52 -1.93
N VAL A 421 0.68 26.17 -0.66
CA VAL A 421 1.37 24.97 -0.19
C VAL A 421 0.57 24.26 0.89
N ARG A 422 0.62 22.94 0.90
CA ARG A 422 0.23 22.11 2.05
C ARG A 422 1.48 21.44 2.62
N LEU A 423 1.83 21.77 3.86
CA LEU A 423 3.09 21.37 4.51
C LEU A 423 2.97 20.10 5.37
N ARG A 424 1.74 19.66 5.67
CA ARG A 424 1.41 18.38 6.30
C ARG A 424 0.07 17.89 5.79
N TYR A 425 -0.17 16.58 5.82
CA TYR A 425 -1.36 15.95 5.25
C TYR A 425 -2.70 16.58 5.70
N HIS A 426 -2.86 16.83 7.00
CA HIS A 426 -4.06 17.45 7.60
C HIS A 426 -3.84 18.93 8.00
N ALA A 427 -2.80 19.58 7.49
CA ALA A 427 -2.60 21.02 7.69
C ALA A 427 -3.46 21.82 6.71
N PRO A 428 -3.80 23.08 7.05
CA PRO A 428 -4.40 24.00 6.10
C PRO A 428 -3.50 24.22 4.88
N VAL A 429 -4.13 24.60 3.78
CA VAL A 429 -3.44 25.14 2.60
C VAL A 429 -3.11 26.60 2.88
N ILE A 430 -1.88 27.01 2.61
CA ILE A 430 -1.36 28.35 2.92
C ILE A 430 -0.95 29.01 1.61
N ALA A 431 -1.42 30.23 1.37
CA ALA A 431 -0.99 31.01 0.22
C ALA A 431 0.51 31.30 0.31
N CYS A 432 1.21 31.16 -0.82
CA CYS A 432 2.66 31.32 -0.87
C CYS A 432 3.13 31.61 -2.29
N ARG A 433 4.40 32.03 -2.39
CA ARG A 433 5.16 32.02 -3.64
C ARG A 433 6.43 31.19 -3.51
N LEU A 434 6.90 30.65 -4.63
CA LEU A 434 8.19 29.98 -4.73
C LEU A 434 9.26 30.97 -5.21
N ASP A 435 10.30 31.16 -4.42
CA ASP A 435 11.49 31.97 -4.74
C ASP A 435 12.72 31.06 -4.80
N GLY A 436 13.10 30.63 -6.01
CA GLY A 436 14.14 29.63 -6.19
C GLY A 436 13.80 28.29 -5.53
N ALA A 437 14.52 27.93 -4.46
CA ALA A 437 14.28 26.73 -3.65
C ALA A 437 13.73 27.06 -2.25
N GLU A 438 13.06 28.19 -2.10
CA GLU A 438 12.46 28.64 -0.85
C GLU A 438 10.99 29.01 -1.06
N LEU A 439 10.11 28.61 -0.13
CA LEU A 439 8.74 29.10 -0.08
C LEU A 439 8.68 30.34 0.80
N VAL A 440 8.00 31.38 0.32
CA VAL A 440 7.60 32.52 1.15
C VAL A 440 6.09 32.47 1.34
N LEU A 441 5.67 32.28 2.58
CA LEU A 441 4.27 32.14 2.98
C LEU A 441 3.65 33.51 3.25
N ASP A 442 2.37 33.66 2.92
CA ASP A 442 1.61 34.87 3.22
C ASP A 442 1.26 34.96 4.72
N GLU A 443 1.15 33.80 5.38
CA GLU A 443 0.93 33.68 6.83
C GLU A 443 1.98 32.73 7.45
N PRO A 444 2.56 33.07 8.62
CA PRO A 444 3.53 32.20 9.28
C PRO A 444 2.95 30.82 9.66
N PHE A 445 3.71 29.76 9.43
CA PHE A 445 3.32 28.39 9.76
C PHE A 445 4.16 27.81 10.90
N ALA A 446 3.50 27.18 11.86
CA ALA A 446 4.16 26.43 12.92
C ALA A 446 4.31 24.96 12.52
N GLY A 447 5.52 24.43 12.60
CA GLY A 447 5.79 23.00 12.45
C GLY A 447 6.06 22.56 11.01
N ALA A 448 6.76 23.37 10.22
CA ALA A 448 7.45 22.92 9.00
C ALA A 448 8.57 21.93 9.39
N ALA A 449 8.23 20.65 9.58
CA ALA A 449 9.17 19.66 10.09
C ALA A 449 10.13 19.18 8.98
N PRO A 450 11.45 19.20 9.23
CA PRO A 450 12.42 18.72 8.26
C PRO A 450 12.17 17.26 7.86
N GLY A 451 12.27 16.98 6.56
CA GLY A 451 11.98 15.66 5.98
C GLY A 451 10.52 15.43 5.59
N GLN A 452 9.58 16.28 6.00
CA GLN A 452 8.20 16.24 5.49
C GLN A 452 8.11 16.75 4.05
N SER A 453 7.03 16.37 3.38
CA SER A 453 6.74 16.81 2.01
C SER A 453 6.03 18.17 2.02
N ALA A 454 6.46 19.06 1.13
CA ALA A 454 5.69 20.23 0.73
C ALA A 454 4.92 19.88 -0.55
N CYS A 455 3.59 19.90 -0.49
CA CYS A 455 2.73 19.74 -1.66
C CYS A 455 2.47 21.14 -2.25
N LEU A 456 2.99 21.41 -3.44
CA LEU A 456 2.89 22.71 -4.10
C LEU A 456 1.62 22.75 -4.93
N LEU A 457 0.83 23.79 -4.73
CA LEU A 457 -0.52 23.91 -5.25
C LEU A 457 -0.66 25.18 -6.11
N GLY A 458 -1.40 25.04 -7.21
CA GLY A 458 -1.79 26.13 -8.11
C GLY A 458 -3.30 26.23 -8.23
N GLY A 459 -3.77 27.03 -9.20
CA GLY A 459 -5.19 27.32 -9.37
C GLY A 459 -5.77 28.01 -8.12
N ASP A 460 -6.90 27.52 -7.63
CA ASP A 460 -7.54 28.00 -6.39
C ASP A 460 -6.98 27.30 -5.13
N GLY A 461 -5.74 26.77 -5.22
CA GLY A 461 -5.10 26.02 -4.15
C GLY A 461 -5.50 24.55 -4.08
N ASP A 462 -5.98 23.97 -5.19
CA ASP A 462 -6.51 22.61 -5.24
C ASP A 462 -5.88 21.72 -6.33
N VAL A 463 -5.05 22.28 -7.23
CA VAL A 463 -4.31 21.53 -8.26
C VAL A 463 -2.86 21.36 -7.84
N VAL A 464 -2.35 20.13 -7.82
CA VAL A 464 -0.95 19.84 -7.52
C VAL A 464 -0.08 20.25 -8.72
N VAL A 465 0.83 21.19 -8.46
CA VAL A 465 1.78 21.71 -9.47
C VAL A 465 3.22 21.30 -9.16
N GLY A 466 3.45 20.64 -8.04
CA GLY A 466 4.74 20.04 -7.72
C GLY A 466 4.82 19.52 -6.30
N THR A 467 6.00 19.02 -5.96
CA THR A 467 6.34 18.60 -4.60
C THR A 467 7.78 18.98 -4.26
N ALA A 468 8.07 19.08 -2.97
CA ALA A 468 9.42 19.21 -2.46
C ALA A 468 9.55 18.56 -1.07
N THR A 469 10.77 18.50 -0.54
CA THR A 469 11.05 18.12 0.84
C THR A 469 11.46 19.35 1.64
N ILE A 470 10.88 19.52 2.84
CA ILE A 470 11.20 20.59 3.78
C ILE A 470 12.60 20.37 4.37
N VAL A 471 13.41 21.42 4.38
CA VAL A 471 14.72 21.49 5.04
C VAL A 471 14.58 22.29 6.35
N GLY A 472 15.37 21.92 7.35
CA GLY A 472 15.39 22.55 8.68
C GLY A 472 16.49 23.56 8.87
#